data_AF-A0A6I4P090-F1
#
_entry.id   AF-A0A6I4P090-F1
#
_cell.length_a   1.000
_cell.length_b   1.000
_cell.length_c   1.000
_cell.angle_alpha   90.00
_cell.angle_beta   90.00
_cell.angle_gamma   90.00
#
_symmetry.space_group_name_H-M   'P 1'
#
loop_
_entity.id
_entity.type
_entity.pdbx_description
1 polymer ?
#
loop_
_entity_poly.entity_id
_entity_poly.type
_entity_poly.pdbx_seq_one_letter_code
_entity_poly.pdbx_strand_id
1 'polypeptide(L)' 'MSDARTAAAVETVAIGDGMWRVSREGVALGVVHVFVARDGERFMARVVDRQRRCWVRVGEYWEFERAVAALVS' A
#
# COMPACT_ATOMS: atom_id res chain seq x y z
N MET A 1 -25.35 22.14 -11.76
CA MET A 1 -24.85 21.73 -10.44
C MET A 1 -24.92 20.21 -10.36
N SER A 2 -23.83 19.54 -10.73
CA SER A 2 -23.65 18.12 -10.46
C SER A 2 -22.26 18.00 -9.86
N ASP A 3 -22.23 17.84 -8.54
CA ASP A 3 -21.02 17.65 -7.75
C ASP A 3 -20.54 16.21 -7.98
N ALA A 4 -19.83 16.01 -9.09
CA ALA A 4 -19.13 14.77 -9.34
C ALA A 4 -17.94 14.73 -8.37
N ARG A 5 -18.17 14.27 -7.14
CA ARG A 5 -17.09 13.81 -6.27
C ARG A 5 -16.37 12.69 -7.01
N THR A 6 -15.33 13.02 -7.75
CA THR A 6 -14.36 12.04 -8.23
C THR A 6 -13.81 11.39 -6.97
N ALA A 7 -14.23 10.15 -6.68
CA ALA A 7 -13.59 9.37 -5.64
C ALA A 7 -12.12 9.30 -6.04
N ALA A 8 -11.24 9.91 -5.26
CA ALA A 8 -9.86 9.98 -5.68
C ALA A 8 -9.27 8.59 -5.85
N ALA A 9 -8.70 8.38 -7.03
CA ALA A 9 -8.07 7.14 -7.41
C ALA A 9 -6.88 6.84 -6.50
N VAL A 10 -6.73 5.56 -6.17
CA VAL A 10 -5.53 5.05 -5.52
C VAL A 10 -4.49 4.80 -6.61
N GLU A 11 -3.30 5.32 -6.42
CA GLU A 11 -2.17 5.16 -7.33
C GLU A 11 -1.15 4.21 -6.72
N THR A 12 -0.66 3.26 -7.53
CA THR A 12 0.41 2.34 -7.15
C THR A 12 1.59 2.51 -8.09
N VAL A 13 2.75 2.90 -7.56
CA VAL A 13 3.97 3.14 -8.34
C VAL A 13 5.05 2.17 -7.90
N ALA A 14 5.56 1.34 -8.82
CA ALA A 14 6.70 0.47 -8.55
C ALA A 14 7.95 1.32 -8.21
N ILE A 15 8.64 0.99 -7.12
CA ILE A 15 9.83 1.69 -6.64
C ILE A 15 11.08 0.80 -6.61
N GLY A 16 11.00 -0.39 -7.20
CA GLY A 16 12.09 -1.38 -7.27
C GLY A 16 11.88 -2.55 -6.32
N ASP A 17 12.61 -3.65 -6.56
CA ASP A 17 12.70 -4.82 -5.67
C ASP A 17 11.35 -5.39 -5.20
N GLY A 18 10.37 -5.46 -6.12
CA GLY A 18 9.05 -5.98 -5.77
C GLY A 18 8.31 -5.10 -4.76
N MET A 19 8.57 -3.79 -4.77
CA MET A 19 7.93 -2.83 -3.88
C MET A 19 7.15 -1.78 -4.67
N TRP A 20 5.98 -1.43 -4.16
CA TRP A 20 5.10 -0.41 -4.70
C TRP A 20 4.78 0.63 -3.64
N ARG A 21 4.95 1.91 -3.97
CA ARG A 21 4.39 3.01 -3.20
C ARG A 21 2.91 3.14 -3.51
N VAL A 22 2.09 3.20 -2.47
CA VAL A 22 0.64 3.43 -2.57
C VAL A 22 0.34 4.87 -2.17
N SER A 23 -0.34 5.61 -3.03
CA SER A 23 -0.72 7.00 -2.81
C SER A 23 -2.19 7.24 -3.13
N ARG A 24 -2.79 8.28 -2.54
CA ARG A 24 -4.13 8.79 -2.88
C ARG A 24 -4.08 10.30 -2.88
N GLU A 25 -4.56 10.94 -3.94
CA GLU A 25 -4.52 12.41 -4.11
C GLU A 25 -3.10 12.99 -3.92
N GLY A 26 -2.08 12.29 -4.43
CA GLY A 26 -0.67 12.68 -4.27
C GLY A 26 -0.09 12.45 -2.86
N VAL A 27 -0.88 11.99 -1.89
CA VAL A 27 -0.43 11.67 -0.53
C VAL A 27 -0.02 10.20 -0.45
N ALA A 28 1.25 9.94 -0.10
CA ALA A 28 1.72 8.59 0.14
C ALA A 28 1.09 8.00 1.41
N LEU A 29 0.40 6.87 1.25
CA LEU A 29 -0.26 6.13 2.33
C LEU A 29 0.67 5.07 2.93
N GLY A 30 1.49 4.44 2.09
CA GLY A 30 2.42 3.40 2.52
C GLY A 30 3.09 2.71 1.35
N VAL A 31 3.61 1.51 1.63
CA VAL A 31 4.22 0.63 0.62
C VAL A 31 3.66 -0.78 0.73
N VAL A 32 3.63 -1.47 -0.40
CA VAL A 32 3.41 -2.91 -0.49
C VAL A 32 4.70 -3.55 -1.01
N HIS A 33 5.14 -4.63 -0.38
CA HIS A 33 6.33 -5.39 -0.78
C HIS A 33 5.96 -6.86 -1.00
N VAL A 34 6.29 -7.42 -2.16
CA VAL A 34 6.15 -8.85 -2.44
C VAL A 34 7.36 -9.61 -1.88
N PHE A 35 7.12 -10.77 -1.30
CA PHE A 35 8.17 -11.64 -0.79
C PHE A 35 7.71 -13.10 -0.84
N VAL A 36 8.68 -14.01 -0.90
CA VAL A 36 8.42 -15.46 -0.85
C VAL A 36 8.39 -15.92 0.59
N ALA A 37 7.23 -16.35 1.07
CA ALA A 37 7.05 -17.02 2.35
C ALA A 37 7.16 -18.55 2.19
N ARG A 38 7.13 -19.29 3.30
CA ARG A 38 7.20 -20.77 3.29
C ARG A 38 6.05 -21.40 2.48
N ASP A 39 4.90 -20.76 2.47
CA ASP A 39 3.65 -21.24 1.87
C ASP A 39 3.29 -20.52 0.56
N GLY A 40 4.21 -19.71 0.03
CA GLY A 40 4.05 -19.07 -1.28
C GLY A 40 4.40 -17.59 -1.27
N GLU A 41 4.19 -16.96 -2.42
CA GLU A 41 4.34 -15.52 -2.58
C GLU A 41 3.26 -14.76 -1.79
N ARG A 42 3.66 -13.70 -1.11
CA ARG A 42 2.79 -12.83 -0.30
C ARG A 42 3.15 -11.37 -0.46
N PHE A 43 2.18 -10.52 -0.14
CA PHE A 43 2.28 -9.06 -0.18
C PHE A 43 2.18 -8.48 1.23
N MET A 44 3.20 -7.73 1.64
CA MET A 44 3.25 -7.08 2.95
C MET A 44 2.94 -5.60 2.82
N ALA A 45 1.90 -5.13 3.50
CA ALA A 45 1.57 -3.71 3.61
C ALA A 45 2.30 -3.07 4.80
N ARG A 46 2.92 -1.90 4.59
CA ARG A 46 3.63 -1.14 5.62
C ARG A 46 3.32 0.35 5.52
N VAL A 47 3.22 1.00 6.67
CA VAL A 47 3.10 2.47 6.80
C VAL A 47 4.33 3.03 7.49
N VAL A 48 4.63 4.30 7.26
CA VAL A 48 5.68 4.99 8.00
C VAL A 48 5.10 5.61 9.27
N ASP A 49 5.59 5.18 10.43
CA ASP A 49 5.38 5.91 11.66
C ASP A 49 6.40 7.05 11.72
N ARG A 50 5.94 8.27 11.45
CA ARG A 50 6.80 9.46 11.42
C ARG A 50 7.32 9.86 12.80
N GLN A 51 6.58 9.55 13.87
CA GLN A 51 7.01 9.85 15.23
C GLN A 51 8.16 8.93 15.64
N ARG A 52 8.04 7.64 15.30
CA ARG A 52 9.05 6.62 15.62
C ARG A 52 10.13 6.46 14.55
N ARG A 53 10.00 7.15 13.42
CA ARG A 53 10.89 7.08 12.24
C ARG A 53 11.13 5.64 11.77
N CYS A 54 10.09 4.82 11.81
CA CYS A 54 10.18 3.41 11.46
C CYS A 54 9.00 2.97 10.58
N TRP A 55 9.17 1.83 9.93
CA TRP A 55 8.10 1.17 9.18
C TRP A 55 7.30 0.28 10.11
N VAL A 56 5.99 0.47 10.13
CA VAL A 56 5.05 -0.37 10.86
C VAL A 56 4.34 -1.28 9.88
N ARG A 57 4.37 -2.57 10.16
CA ARG A 57 3.66 -3.58 9.38
C ARG A 57 2.17 -3.50 9.67
N VAL A 58 1.37 -3.38 8.62
CA VAL A 58 -0.09 -3.39 8.70
C VAL A 58 -0.61 -4.83 8.59
N GLY A 59 -0.08 -5.59 7.63
CA GLY A 59 -0.52 -6.97 7.40
C GLY A 59 0.26 -7.69 6.30
N GLU A 60 0.00 -8.98 6.17
CA GLU A 60 0.41 -9.82 5.04
C GLU A 60 -0.84 -10.35 4.35
N TYR A 61 -0.79 -10.40 3.02
CA TYR A 61 -1.91 -10.76 2.17
C TYR A 61 -1.44 -11.65 1.03
N TRP A 62 -2.33 -12.50 0.55
CA TRP A 62 -2.08 -13.34 -0.62
C TRP A 62 -2.25 -12.57 -1.95
N GLU A 63 -3.03 -11.50 -1.92
CA GLU A 63 -3.42 -10.70 -3.09
C GLU A 63 -2.87 -9.28 -2.93
N PHE A 64 -2.27 -8.73 -3.98
CA PHE A 64 -1.74 -7.37 -3.99
C PHE A 64 -2.83 -6.33 -3.68
N GLU A 65 -4.02 -6.49 -4.26
CA GLU A 65 -5.16 -5.61 -4.11
C GLU A 65 -5.65 -5.55 -2.65
N ARG A 66 -5.56 -6.67 -1.91
CA ARG A 66 -5.89 -6.70 -0.48
C ARG A 66 -4.88 -5.92 0.35
N ALA A 67 -3.59 -6.04 0.03
CA ALA A 67 -2.54 -5.25 0.67
C ALA A 67 -2.72 -3.75 0.41
N VAL A 68 -3.09 -3.36 -0.81
CA VAL A 68 -3.40 -1.97 -1.17
C VAL A 68 -4.65 -1.50 -0.41
N ALA A 69 -5.72 -2.28 -0.38
CA ALA A 69 -6.95 -1.92 0.32
C ALA A 69 -6.73 -1.64 1.81
N ALA A 70 -5.85 -2.40 2.46
CA ALA A 70 -5.49 -2.22 3.86
C ALA A 70 -4.74 -0.90 4.16
N LEU A 71 -4.21 -0.22 3.15
CA LEU A 71 -3.57 1.10 3.30
C LEU A 71 -4.55 2.26 3.04
N VAL A 72 -5.73 1.98 2.51
CA VAL A 72 -6.74 2.98 2.09
C VAL A 72 -7.92 3.04 3.06
N SER A 73 -8.12 1.98 3.84
CA SER A 73 -9.20 1.82 4.84
C SER A 73 -9.07 2.74 6.04
#